data_AF-A0A0R1LMV9-F1
#
_entry.id   AF-A0A0R1LMV9-F1
#
_cell.length_a   1.000
_cell.length_b   1.000
_cell.length_c   1.000
_cell.angle_alpha   90.00
_cell.angle_beta   90.00
_cell.angle_gamma   90.00
#
_symmetry.space_group_name_H-M   'P 1'
#
loop_
_entity.id
_entity.type
_entity.pdbx_description
1 polymer ?
#
loop_
_entity_poly.entity_id
_entity_poly.type
_entity_poly.pdbx_seq_one_letter_code
_entity_poly.pdbx_strand_id
1 'polypeptide(L)'
;MVDTLDNQTDEAAARRRFKAVIDGQTYTIVGNKSEAHMRAVTSIMNQQLTQLKKLAPDMTKEEAAVLIAFNAISDQLQKTAAYDQLKQTNEKPQADSDQPTE
;
A
#
# COMPACT_ATOMS: atom_id res chain seq x y z
N MET A 1 -2.33 22.74 44.66
CA MET A 1 -2.74 22.88 43.26
C MET A 1 -1.44 22.95 42.47
N VAL A 2 -0.87 21.80 42.16
CA VAL A 2 0.49 21.64 41.63
C VAL A 2 0.45 20.85 40.33
N ASP A 3 1.30 21.32 39.42
CA ASP A 3 1.81 20.70 38.19
C ASP A 3 0.89 20.60 36.96
N THR A 4 0.97 21.66 36.14
CA THR A 4 1.53 21.65 34.79
C THR A 4 1.99 20.28 34.27
N LEU A 5 1.62 19.92 33.04
CA LEU A 5 2.56 19.66 31.93
C LEU A 5 1.86 18.90 30.79
N ASP A 6 1.96 19.50 29.61
CA ASP A 6 2.12 18.86 28.30
C ASP A 6 1.52 17.48 28.10
N ASN A 7 0.37 17.44 27.44
CA ASN A 7 0.02 16.30 26.60
C ASN A 7 -0.21 16.77 25.15
N GLN A 8 0.84 17.36 24.57
CA GLN A 8 0.97 17.60 23.13
C GLN A 8 2.20 16.90 22.55
N THR A 9 2.58 15.72 23.06
CA THR A 9 3.77 15.03 22.53
C THR A 9 3.62 13.52 22.56
N ASP A 10 2.69 12.96 21.77
CA ASP A 10 2.70 11.51 21.48
C ASP A 10 2.19 11.10 20.08
N GLU A 11 1.90 12.03 19.16
CA GLU A 11 1.67 11.69 17.73
C GLU A 11 2.98 11.56 16.92
N ALA A 12 4.13 11.82 17.55
CA ALA A 12 5.45 11.64 16.98
C ALA A 12 6.02 10.23 17.21
N ALA A 13 5.16 9.24 17.50
CA ALA A 13 5.54 7.83 17.59
C ALA A 13 6.12 7.32 16.25
N ALA A 14 7.43 7.51 16.11
CA ALA A 14 8.37 6.88 15.18
C ALA A 14 7.99 6.83 13.68
N ARG A 15 7.69 7.98 13.06
CA ARG A 15 7.82 8.10 11.60
C ARG A 15 9.30 7.92 11.23
N ARG A 16 9.62 6.84 10.52
CA ARG A 16 11.00 6.52 10.10
C ARG A 16 11.27 7.10 8.73
N ARG A 17 12.48 7.62 8.53
CA ARG A 17 12.97 8.06 7.22
C ARG A 17 13.62 6.88 6.51
N PHE A 18 13.25 6.66 5.26
CA PHE A 18 13.76 5.61 4.40
C PHE A 18 14.35 6.23 3.13
N LYS A 19 15.58 5.84 2.78
CA LYS A 19 16.20 6.24 1.51
C LYS A 19 15.90 5.20 0.44
N ALA A 20 15.28 5.61 -0.65
CA ALA A 20 14.94 4.78 -1.79
C ALA A 20 15.69 5.28 -3.04
N VAL A 21 16.14 4.37 -3.89
CA VAL A 21 16.65 4.69 -5.22
C VAL A 21 15.60 4.22 -6.24
N ILE A 22 14.97 5.16 -6.91
CA ILE A 22 13.90 4.93 -7.88
C ILE A 22 14.34 5.55 -9.20
N ASP A 23 14.42 4.74 -10.25
CA ASP A 23 14.92 5.15 -11.57
C ASP A 23 16.28 5.87 -11.57
N GLY A 24 17.19 5.42 -10.70
CA GLY A 24 18.51 6.04 -10.51
C GLY A 24 18.50 7.33 -9.67
N GLN A 25 17.33 7.83 -9.28
CA GLN A 25 17.18 9.02 -8.44
C GLN A 25 16.96 8.63 -6.98
N THR A 26 17.64 9.34 -6.07
CA THR A 26 17.51 9.08 -4.63
C THR A 26 16.39 9.93 -4.02
N TYR A 27 15.49 9.27 -3.28
CA TYR A 27 14.39 9.88 -2.56
C TYR A 27 14.45 9.56 -1.07
N THR A 28 13.99 10.49 -0.23
CA THR A 28 13.78 10.24 1.20
C THR A 28 12.28 10.17 1.48
N ILE A 29 11.81 9.00 1.89
CA ILE A 29 10.41 8.69 2.16
C ILE A 29 10.21 8.62 3.67
N VAL A 30 9.15 9.25 4.20
CA VAL A 30 8.83 9.24 5.62
C VAL A 30 7.57 8.40 5.83
N GLY A 31 7.64 7.37 6.67
CA GLY A 31 6.50 6.47 6.90
C GLY A 31 6.61 5.63 8.16
N ASN A 32 5.52 4.95 8.50
CA ASN A 32 5.43 4.04 9.65
C ASN A 32 5.61 2.56 9.26
N LYS A 33 5.79 2.26 7.97
CA LYS A 33 5.99 0.89 7.48
C LYS A 33 7.40 0.39 7.77
N SER A 34 7.55 -0.94 7.79
CA SER A 34 8.86 -1.58 8.01
C SER A 34 9.81 -1.31 6.84
N GLU A 35 11.11 -1.34 7.13
CA GLU A 35 12.13 -1.18 6.09
C GLU A 35 12.00 -2.24 4.99
N ALA A 36 11.73 -3.50 5.36
CA ALA A 36 11.50 -4.59 4.42
C ALA A 36 10.34 -4.29 3.46
N HIS A 37 9.23 -3.73 3.97
CA HIS A 37 8.10 -3.31 3.14
C HIS A 37 8.53 -2.21 2.15
N MET A 38 9.24 -1.18 2.63
CA MET A 38 9.69 -0.07 1.79
C MET A 38 10.69 -0.51 0.71
N ARG A 39 11.58 -1.45 1.04
CA ARG A 39 12.50 -2.09 0.07
C ARG A 39 11.74 -2.88 -0.98
N ALA A 40 10.73 -3.66 -0.58
CA ALA A 40 9.88 -4.41 -1.51
C ALA A 40 9.14 -3.47 -2.47
N VAL A 41 8.51 -2.40 -1.95
CA VAL A 41 7.84 -1.39 -2.78
C VAL A 41 8.81 -0.75 -3.77
N THR A 42 10.02 -0.38 -3.33
CA THR A 42 11.05 0.21 -4.20
C THR A 42 11.47 -0.76 -5.30
N SER A 43 11.65 -2.04 -4.97
CA SER A 43 11.99 -3.08 -5.93
C SER A 43 10.91 -3.25 -7.00
N ILE A 44 9.64 -3.37 -6.57
CA ILE A 44 8.49 -3.52 -7.48
C ILE A 44 8.36 -2.32 -8.41
N MET A 45 8.50 -1.10 -7.87
CA MET A 45 8.42 0.13 -8.67
C MET A 45 9.50 0.17 -9.75
N ASN A 46 10.76 -0.13 -9.40
CA ASN A 46 11.85 -0.17 -10.38
C ASN A 46 11.67 -1.26 -11.44
N GLN A 47 11.10 -2.41 -11.06
CA GLN A 47 10.76 -3.48 -12.01
C GLN A 47 9.70 -3.01 -13.01
N GLN A 48 8.64 -2.35 -12.55
CA GLN A 48 7.61 -1.80 -13.45
C GLN A 48 8.17 -0.73 -14.38
N LEU A 49 8.97 0.20 -13.86
CA LEU A 49 9.66 1.21 -14.68
C LEU A 49 10.54 0.57 -15.75
N THR A 50 11.29 -0.48 -15.39
CA THR A 50 12.14 -1.22 -16.34
C THR A 50 11.31 -1.89 -17.43
N GLN A 51 10.15 -2.47 -17.07
CA GLN A 51 9.24 -3.09 -18.04
C GLN A 51 8.64 -2.05 -19.00
N LEU A 52 8.19 -0.91 -18.47
CA LEU A 52 7.66 0.18 -19.31
C LEU A 52 8.69 0.71 -20.30
N LYS A 53 9.93 0.93 -19.85
CA LYS A 53 11.03 1.37 -20.73
C LYS A 53 11.36 0.36 -21.84
N LYS A 54 11.17 -0.94 -21.58
CA LYS A 54 11.34 -1.98 -22.61
C LYS A 54 10.21 -1.98 -23.64
N LEU A 55 8.98 -1.70 -23.21
CA LEU A 55 7.80 -1.67 -24.08
C LEU A 55 7.69 -0.37 -24.88
N ALA A 56 8.08 0.75 -24.28
CA ALA A 56 8.01 2.08 -24.85
C ALA A 56 9.28 2.87 -24.48
N PRO A 57 10.35 2.75 -25.29
CA PRO A 57 11.63 3.42 -25.02
C PRO A 57 11.54 4.95 -25.03
N ASP A 58 10.62 5.51 -25.82
CA ASP A 58 10.43 6.96 -25.97
C ASP A 58 9.52 7.57 -24.90
N MET A 59 9.02 6.75 -23.97
CA MET A 59 8.14 7.21 -22.88
C MET A 59 8.91 8.08 -21.90
N THR A 60 8.33 9.22 -21.54
CA THR A 60 8.88 10.12 -20.52
C THR A 60 8.76 9.52 -19.12
N LYS A 61 9.56 10.03 -18.17
CA LYS A 61 9.48 9.58 -16.77
C LYS A 61 8.14 9.93 -16.15
N GLU A 62 7.59 11.07 -16.53
CA GLU A 62 6.30 11.58 -16.09
C GLU A 62 5.16 10.67 -16.55
N GLU A 63 5.12 10.29 -17.84
CA GLU A 63 4.12 9.35 -18.36
C GLU A 63 4.21 7.98 -17.69
N ALA A 64 5.43 7.46 -17.50
CA ALA A 64 5.64 6.20 -16.79
C ALA A 64 5.15 6.26 -15.33
N ALA A 65 5.42 7.36 -14.63
CA ALA A 65 4.97 7.58 -13.26
C ALA A 65 3.43 7.66 -13.18
N VAL A 66 2.80 8.37 -14.12
CA VAL A 66 1.33 8.46 -14.22
C VAL A 66 0.71 7.09 -14.46
N LEU A 67 1.26 6.29 -15.37
CA LEU A 67 0.74 4.96 -15.67
C LEU A 67 0.89 3.98 -14.49
N ILE A 68 2.04 4.00 -13.80
CA ILE A 68 2.25 3.20 -12.59
C ILE A 68 1.26 3.60 -11.50
N ALA A 69 1.05 4.91 -11.29
CA ALA A 69 0.09 5.41 -10.32
C ALA A 69 -1.34 4.98 -10.66
N PHE A 70 -1.74 5.10 -11.94
CA PHE A 70 -3.05 4.65 -12.41
C PHE A 70 -3.26 3.15 -12.16
N ASN A 71 -2.28 2.33 -12.54
CA ASN A 71 -2.34 0.87 -12.33
C ASN A 71 -2.42 0.53 -10.84
N ALA A 72 -1.65 1.21 -9.98
CA ALA A 72 -1.69 1.00 -8.54
C ALA A 72 -3.06 1.36 -7.93
N ILE A 73 -3.69 2.44 -8.39
CA ILE A 73 -5.04 2.84 -7.96
C ILE A 73 -6.07 1.80 -8.43
N SER A 74 -5.96 1.32 -9.67
CA SER A 74 -6.83 0.26 -10.20
C SER A 74 -6.73 -1.02 -9.37
N ASP A 75 -5.52 -1.48 -9.09
CA ASP A 75 -5.26 -2.64 -8.23
C ASP A 75 -5.83 -2.45 -6.82
N GLN A 76 -5.69 -1.26 -6.25
CA GLN A 76 -6.23 -0.93 -4.92
C GLN A 76 -7.76 -1.03 -4.91
N LEU A 77 -8.43 -0.54 -5.96
CA LEU A 77 -9.88 -0.60 -6.08
C LEU A 77 -10.36 -2.06 -6.21
N GLN A 78 -9.70 -2.86 -7.06
CA GLN A 78 -10.01 -4.29 -7.20
C GLN A 78 -9.81 -5.06 -5.90
N LYS A 79 -8.71 -4.82 -5.18
CA LYS A 79 -8.43 -5.45 -3.88
C LYS A 79 -9.48 -5.08 -2.82
N THR A 80 -9.93 -3.83 -2.80
CA THR A 80 -10.98 -3.38 -1.89
C THR A 80 -12.30 -4.10 -2.20
N ALA A 81 -12.69 -4.14 -3.48
CA ALA A 81 -13.91 -4.84 -3.90
C ALA A 81 -13.88 -6.34 -3.56
N ALA A 82 -12.74 -7.02 -3.81
CA ALA A 82 -12.58 -8.43 -3.46
C ALA A 82 -12.64 -8.66 -1.94
N TYR A 83 -12.05 -7.76 -1.15
CA TYR A 83 -12.11 -7.81 0.31
C TYR A 83 -13.53 -7.65 0.85
N ASP A 84 -14.30 -6.73 0.29
CA ASP A 84 -15.70 -6.51 0.66
C ASP A 84 -16.58 -7.71 0.32
N GLN A 85 -16.38 -8.33 -0.85
CA GLN A 85 -17.08 -9.56 -1.24
C GLN A 85 -16.76 -10.73 -0.31
N LEU A 86 -15.49 -10.89 0.09
CA LEU A 86 -15.08 -11.92 1.04
C LEU A 86 -15.73 -11.69 2.41
N LYS A 87 -15.78 -10.45 2.90
CA LYS A 87 -16.48 -10.11 4.14
C LYS A 87 -17.95 -10.49 4.09
N GLN A 88 -18.66 -10.09 3.03
CA GLN A 88 -20.07 -10.41 2.85
C GLN A 88 -20.33 -11.93 2.77
N THR A 89 -19.40 -12.70 2.21
CA THR A 89 -19.53 -14.17 2.13
C THR A 89 -19.31 -14.84 3.49
N ASN A 90 -18.40 -14.31 4.31
CA ASN A 90 -18.17 -14.80 5.68
C ASN A 90 -19.25 -14.35 6.67
N GLU A 91 -20.02 -13.31 6.35
CA GLU A 91 -21.12 -12.79 7.19
C GLU A 91 -22.49 -13.39 6.86
N LYS A 92 -22.64 -14.18 5.78
CA LYS A 92 -23.86 -14.95 5.55
C LYS A 92 -23.88 -16.16 6.50
N PRO A 93 -24.84 -16.25 7.44
CA PRO A 93 -24.93 -17.40 8.33
C PRO A 93 -25.10 -18.69 7.53
N GLN A 94 -24.40 -19.75 7.93
CA GLN A 94 -24.74 -21.13 7.62
C GLN A 94 -26.10 -21.46 8.28
N ALA A 95 -27.18 -20.89 7.75
CA ALA A 95 -28.55 -21.29 8.06
C ALA A 95 -28.96 -22.31 7.00
N ASP A 96 -28.45 -23.54 7.13
CA ASP A 96 -29.06 -24.79 6.63
C ASP A 96 -28.05 -25.95 6.80
N SER A 97 -27.84 -26.40 8.03
CA SER A 97 -27.34 -27.76 8.30
C SER A 97 -27.74 -28.32 9.67
N ASP A 98 -28.88 -27.88 10.21
CA ASP A 98 -29.55 -28.56 11.32
C ASP A 98 -30.98 -28.92 10.88
N GLN A 99 -31.12 -30.00 10.09
CA GLN A 99 -32.38 -30.73 10.05
C GLN A 99 -32.42 -31.63 11.29
N PRO A 100 -33.39 -31.48 12.21
CA PRO A 100 -33.61 -32.49 13.22
C PRO A 100 -34.16 -33.74 12.54
N THR A 101 -33.40 -34.82 12.66
CA THR A 101 -33.89 -36.18 12.50
C THR A 101 -34.87 -36.50 13.64
N GLU A 102 -35.99 -37.13 13.26
CA GLU A 102 -37.05 -37.76 14.08
C GLU A 102 -38.09 -36.85 14.76
#